data_AF-A0A7V6Z297-F1
#
_entry.id   AF-A0A7V6Z297-F1
#
_cell.length_a   1.000
_cell.length_b   1.000
_cell.length_c   1.000
_cell.angle_alpha   90.00
_cell.angle_beta   90.00
_cell.angle_gamma   90.00
#
_symmetry.space_group_name_H-M   'P 1'
#
loop_
_entity.id
_entity.type
_entity.pdbx_description
1 polymer ?
#
loop_
_entity_poly.entity_id
_entity_poly.type
_entity_poly.pdbx_seq_one_letter_code
_entity_poly.pdbx_strand_id
1 'polypeptide(L)'
;MQPQSDNPNDFFIWGIDHAPYGPVELPVLVSWIKEERVLADTWVFARRAGTWQRAAEITELKMFFGKKNHAADQPASRPITPRALRRIKILAELTDAQLEHLADFLELQRVPQWSVVVRQGEPGEAMYLVLEGELRARIPIGDQEMILSTFGPGEFFGEMALFDQGPRSADVVANVDSVLLRLSNTAFNRLTREAPALATPFLQSTARTLSARIRADNKRIGRMKEQFSAGTGN
;
A
#
# COMPACT_ATOMS: atom_id res chain seq x y z
N MET A 1 -21.61 29.76 5.30
CA MET A 1 -22.20 28.41 5.36
C MET A 1 -22.68 28.06 3.96
N GLN A 2 -21.90 27.28 3.21
CA GLN A 2 -22.38 26.62 2.00
C GLN A 2 -22.71 25.17 2.38
N PRO A 3 -23.84 24.61 1.92
CA PRO A 3 -24.12 23.20 2.15
C PRO A 3 -23.12 22.38 1.34
N GLN A 4 -22.30 21.60 2.04
CA GLN A 4 -21.59 20.47 1.43
C GLN A 4 -22.65 19.60 0.76
N SER A 5 -22.58 19.47 -0.57
CA SER A 5 -23.48 18.61 -1.32
C SER A 5 -23.32 17.18 -0.82
N ASP A 6 -24.37 16.64 -0.21
CA ASP A 6 -24.44 15.25 0.25
C ASP A 6 -25.00 14.37 -0.87
N ASN A 7 -24.59 14.63 -2.12
CA ASN A 7 -25.12 13.94 -3.28
C ASN A 7 -24.49 12.53 -3.34
N PRO A 8 -25.29 11.46 -3.26
CA PRO A 8 -24.77 10.09 -3.27
C PRO A 8 -24.06 9.72 -4.58
N ASN A 9 -24.23 10.52 -5.64
CA ASN A 9 -23.58 10.31 -6.94
C ASN A 9 -22.26 11.07 -7.09
N ASP A 10 -21.75 11.69 -6.02
CA ASP A 10 -20.48 12.40 -6.06
C ASP A 10 -19.29 11.42 -6.04
N PHE A 11 -18.23 11.84 -6.72
CA PHE A 11 -16.97 11.12 -6.82
C PHE A 11 -15.86 11.87 -6.08
N PHE A 12 -14.91 11.14 -5.52
CA PHE A 12 -13.63 11.69 -5.07
C PHE A 12 -12.52 11.04 -5.88
N ILE A 13 -11.54 11.83 -6.30
CA ILE A 13 -10.44 11.40 -7.15
C ILE A 13 -9.17 11.45 -6.33
N TRP A 14 -8.36 10.41 -6.38
CA TRP A 14 -7.03 10.45 -5.78
C TRP A 14 -6.08 11.24 -6.69
N GLY A 15 -5.63 12.41 -6.24
CA GLY A 15 -4.73 13.28 -6.99
C GLY A 15 -3.27 12.83 -6.95
N ILE A 16 -2.49 13.32 -7.91
CA ILE A 16 -1.04 13.07 -8.03
C ILE A 16 -0.20 13.65 -6.87
N ASP A 17 -0.77 14.59 -6.14
CA ASP A 17 -0.23 15.18 -4.91
C ASP A 17 -0.54 14.34 -3.66
N HIS A 18 -1.15 13.17 -3.84
CA HIS A 18 -1.56 12.25 -2.77
C HIS A 18 -2.64 12.86 -1.86
N ALA A 19 -3.57 13.63 -2.44
CA ALA A 19 -4.75 14.14 -1.75
C ALA A 19 -6.05 13.75 -2.49
N PRO A 20 -7.14 13.46 -1.76
CA PRO A 20 -8.44 13.23 -2.37
C PRO A 20 -9.06 14.57 -2.81
N TYR A 21 -9.40 14.68 -4.10
CA TYR A 21 -10.11 15.80 -4.70
C TYR A 21 -11.59 15.49 -4.84
N GLY A 22 -12.44 16.35 -4.30
CA GLY A 22 -13.89 16.27 -4.46
C GLY A 22 -14.66 17.00 -3.37
N PRO A 23 -16.01 16.86 -3.34
CA PRO A 23 -16.80 16.04 -4.27
C PRO A 23 -16.79 16.57 -5.72
N VAL A 24 -16.83 15.66 -6.68
CA VAL A 24 -16.86 15.95 -8.12
C VAL A 24 -18.05 15.22 -8.75
N GLU A 25 -18.86 15.94 -9.53
CA GLU A 25 -19.96 15.33 -10.27
C GLU A 25 -19.46 14.56 -11.50
N LEU A 26 -20.21 13.54 -11.93
CA LEU A 26 -19.88 12.71 -13.10
C LEU A 26 -19.46 13.51 -14.35
N PRO A 27 -20.15 14.61 -14.76
CA PRO A 27 -19.76 15.35 -15.95
C PRO A 27 -18.37 15.98 -15.86
N VAL A 28 -17.99 16.48 -14.66
CA VAL A 28 -16.68 17.08 -14.39
C VAL A 28 -15.61 15.99 -14.35
N LEU A 29 -15.91 14.84 -13.73
CA LEU A 29 -14.99 13.71 -13.73
C LEU A 29 -14.73 13.19 -15.15
N VAL A 30 -15.77 13.13 -15.99
CA VAL A 30 -15.62 12.76 -17.41
C VAL A 30 -14.79 13.79 -18.17
N SER A 31 -14.91 15.09 -17.87
CA SER A 31 -14.04 16.10 -18.49
C SER A 31 -12.58 15.89 -18.09
N TRP A 32 -12.30 15.59 -16.83
CA TRP A 32 -10.93 15.29 -16.36
C TRP A 32 -10.36 14.03 -17.01
N ILE A 33 -11.18 13.00 -17.27
CA ILE A 33 -10.75 11.81 -18.02
C ILE A 33 -10.39 12.20 -19.46
N LYS A 34 -11.23 13.00 -20.12
CA LYS A 34 -10.96 13.48 -21.49
C LYS A 34 -9.74 14.40 -21.58
N GLU A 35 -9.45 15.15 -20.52
CA GLU A 35 -8.27 15.99 -20.36
C GLU A 35 -7.03 15.19 -19.90
N GLU A 36 -7.12 13.87 -19.78
CA GLU A 36 -6.06 12.96 -19.29
C GLU A 36 -5.55 13.30 -17.87
N ARG A 37 -6.33 14.04 -17.09
CA ARG A 37 -6.05 14.35 -15.67
C ARG A 37 -6.48 13.22 -14.73
N VAL A 38 -7.37 12.35 -15.20
CA VAL A 38 -7.80 11.11 -14.54
C VAL A 38 -7.58 9.97 -15.52
N LEU A 39 -6.67 9.08 -15.18
CA LEU A 39 -6.28 7.92 -15.97
C LEU A 39 -7.11 6.69 -15.57
N ALA A 40 -7.01 5.63 -16.36
CA ALA A 40 -7.77 4.38 -16.15
C ALA A 40 -7.50 3.73 -14.78
N ASP A 41 -6.28 3.91 -14.26
CA ASP A 41 -5.83 3.46 -12.93
C ASP A 41 -6.03 4.53 -11.87
N THR A 42 -6.53 5.72 -12.18
CA THR A 42 -6.77 6.70 -11.12
C THR A 42 -7.83 6.16 -10.17
N TRP A 43 -7.53 6.21 -8.87
CA TRP A 43 -8.47 5.80 -7.84
C TRP A 43 -9.61 6.80 -7.75
N VAL A 44 -10.82 6.28 -7.79
CA VAL A 44 -12.05 7.06 -7.70
C VAL A 44 -12.95 6.43 -6.64
N PHE A 45 -13.38 7.22 -5.67
CA PHE A 45 -14.38 6.84 -4.68
C PHE A 45 -15.75 7.27 -5.17
N ALA A 46 -16.62 6.33 -5.51
CA ALA A 46 -18.02 6.62 -5.80
C ALA A 46 -18.82 6.54 -4.49
N ARG A 47 -19.44 7.65 -4.07
CA ARG A 47 -20.15 7.71 -2.78
C ARG A 47 -21.29 6.67 -2.67
N ARG A 48 -21.99 6.38 -3.78
CA ARG A 48 -23.02 5.33 -3.87
C ARG A 48 -22.47 3.92 -3.63
N ALA A 49 -21.24 3.64 -4.07
CA ALA A 49 -20.60 2.34 -3.88
C ALA A 49 -19.94 2.23 -2.49
N GLY A 50 -19.61 3.35 -1.87
CA GLY A 50 -18.95 3.40 -0.56
C GLY A 50 -17.54 2.82 -0.56
N THR A 51 -16.94 2.65 -1.74
CA THR A 51 -15.63 2.02 -1.91
C THR A 51 -14.82 2.73 -3.00
N TRP A 52 -13.50 2.69 -2.86
CA TRP A 52 -12.56 3.12 -3.90
C TRP A 52 -12.50 2.05 -4.99
N GLN A 53 -12.51 2.49 -6.24
CA GLN A 53 -12.36 1.65 -7.42
C GLN A 53 -11.45 2.34 -8.43
N ARG A 54 -10.81 1.56 -9.31
CA ARG A 54 -10.12 2.16 -10.45
C ARG A 54 -11.16 2.82 -11.34
N ALA A 55 -10.81 3.97 -11.92
CA ALA A 55 -11.73 4.68 -12.80
C ALA A 55 -12.23 3.76 -13.94
N ALA A 56 -11.40 2.87 -14.47
CA ALA A 56 -11.82 1.89 -15.50
C ALA A 56 -12.75 0.76 -15.01
N GLU A 57 -12.86 0.53 -13.71
CA GLU A 57 -13.72 -0.50 -13.11
C GLU A 57 -15.12 0.04 -12.74
N ILE A 58 -15.26 1.36 -12.65
CA ILE A 58 -16.54 2.02 -12.40
C ILE A 58 -17.39 1.93 -13.67
N THR A 59 -18.58 1.35 -13.56
CA THR A 59 -19.48 1.07 -14.71
C THR A 59 -19.76 2.33 -15.53
N GLU A 60 -19.97 3.46 -14.85
CA GLU A 60 -20.24 4.77 -15.41
C GLU A 60 -19.05 5.34 -16.17
N LEU A 61 -17.83 5.00 -15.78
CA LEU A 61 -16.59 5.60 -16.30
C LEU A 61 -15.87 4.71 -17.32
N LYS A 62 -16.08 3.39 -17.25
CA LYS A 62 -15.42 2.37 -18.07
C LYS A 62 -15.49 2.67 -19.57
N MET A 63 -16.59 3.26 -20.05
CA MET A 63 -16.77 3.61 -21.46
C MET A 63 -15.85 4.74 -21.96
N PHE A 64 -15.27 5.53 -21.05
CA PHE A 64 -14.39 6.66 -21.38
C PHE A 64 -12.91 6.28 -21.42
N PHE A 65 -12.55 5.08 -20.95
CA PHE A 65 -11.19 4.57 -21.05
C PHE A 65 -11.04 3.70 -22.30
N GLY A 66 -10.26 4.19 -23.27
CA GLY A 66 -9.89 3.40 -24.45
C GLY A 66 -9.07 2.17 -24.05
N LYS A 67 -9.12 1.10 -24.86
CA LYS A 67 -8.29 -0.10 -24.68
C LYS A 67 -6.79 0.24 -24.77
N LYS A 68 -6.15 0.69 -23.70
CA LYS A 68 -4.70 0.76 -23.58
C LYS A 68 -4.24 0.28 -22.21
N ASN A 69 -3.39 -0.73 -22.25
CA ASN A 69 -2.80 -1.44 -21.12
C ASN A 69 -1.97 -0.51 -20.23
N HIS A 70 -2.08 -0.72 -18.92
CA HIS A 70 -1.21 -0.14 -17.90
C HIS A 70 0.22 -0.66 -18.06
N ALA A 71 1.10 0.19 -18.59
CA ALA A 71 2.54 0.09 -18.40
C ALA A 71 3.03 1.51 -18.07
N ALA A 72 2.95 1.89 -16.80
CA ALA A 72 3.59 3.09 -16.29
C ALA A 72 5.05 2.74 -15.96
N ASP A 73 5.90 3.20 -16.87
CA ASP A 73 7.34 3.17 -16.90
C ASP A 73 7.96 3.97 -15.74
N GLN A 74 9.05 3.48 -15.14
CA GLN A 74 9.92 4.26 -14.25
C GLN A 74 11.40 3.95 -14.53
N PRO A 75 12.28 4.96 -14.41
CA PRO A 75 13.60 5.01 -15.04
C PRO A 75 14.58 4.01 -14.41
N ALA A 76 15.56 3.59 -15.23
CA ALA A 76 16.59 2.60 -14.94
C ALA A 76 17.16 2.68 -13.51
N SER A 77 16.62 1.84 -12.62
CA SER A 77 17.14 1.64 -11.28
C SER A 77 18.33 0.66 -11.31
N ARG A 78 19.26 0.82 -10.37
CA ARG A 78 20.38 -0.11 -10.17
C ARG A 78 19.83 -1.53 -10.04
N PRO A 79 20.42 -2.55 -10.71
CA PRO A 79 19.87 -3.90 -10.68
C PRO A 79 19.78 -4.40 -9.23
N ILE A 80 18.60 -4.91 -8.87
CA ILE A 80 18.37 -5.56 -7.58
C ILE A 80 19.16 -6.86 -7.58
N THR A 81 20.14 -6.98 -6.68
CA THR A 81 21.01 -8.15 -6.62
C THR A 81 20.49 -9.18 -5.60
N PRO A 82 20.69 -10.49 -5.82
CA PRO A 82 20.31 -11.53 -4.86
C PRO A 82 20.91 -11.30 -3.47
N ARG A 83 22.15 -10.81 -3.41
CA ARG A 83 22.84 -10.47 -2.16
C ARG A 83 22.10 -9.39 -1.35
N ALA A 84 21.49 -8.42 -2.02
CA ALA A 84 20.67 -7.40 -1.36
C ALA A 84 19.40 -8.03 -0.77
N LEU A 85 18.75 -8.93 -1.53
CA LEU A 85 17.52 -9.62 -1.13
C LEU A 85 17.72 -10.59 0.06
N ARG A 86 18.91 -11.18 0.20
CA ARG A 86 19.27 -12.05 1.33
C ARG A 86 19.10 -11.40 2.71
N ARG A 87 19.11 -10.06 2.78
CA ARG A 87 18.89 -9.31 4.03
C ARG A 87 17.42 -9.34 4.48
N ILE A 88 16.50 -9.74 3.61
CA ILE A 88 15.07 -9.72 3.86
C ILE A 88 14.62 -11.07 4.44
N LYS A 89 14.09 -11.04 5.66
CA LYS A 89 13.81 -12.25 6.45
C LYS A 89 12.83 -13.19 5.74
N ILE A 90 11.81 -12.64 5.07
CA ILE A 90 10.82 -13.44 4.36
C ILE A 90 11.35 -14.10 3.08
N LEU A 91 12.55 -13.71 2.62
CA LEU A 91 13.19 -14.25 1.43
C LEU A 91 14.31 -15.25 1.77
N ALA A 92 14.53 -15.53 3.06
CA ALA A 92 15.67 -16.32 3.52
C ALA A 92 15.66 -17.77 2.98
N GLU A 93 14.48 -18.35 2.76
CA GLU A 93 14.32 -19.72 2.26
C GLU A 93 14.47 -19.85 0.73
N LEU A 94 14.60 -18.73 0.01
CA LEU A 94 14.73 -18.74 -1.45
C LEU A 94 16.17 -19.05 -1.86
N THR A 95 16.36 -19.80 -2.94
CA THR A 95 17.67 -20.01 -3.58
C THR A 95 18.14 -18.75 -4.30
N ASP A 96 19.43 -18.64 -4.64
CA ASP A 96 19.93 -17.46 -5.35
C ASP A 96 19.25 -17.30 -6.73
N ALA A 97 19.02 -18.39 -7.45
CA ALA A 97 18.26 -18.35 -8.71
C ALA A 97 16.80 -17.89 -8.52
N GLN A 98 16.17 -18.29 -7.41
CA GLN A 98 14.84 -17.81 -7.03
C GLN A 98 14.84 -16.31 -6.66
N LEU A 99 15.90 -15.83 -6.03
CA LEU A 99 16.08 -14.40 -5.70
C LEU A 99 16.34 -13.56 -6.95
N GLU A 100 17.14 -14.06 -7.90
CA GLU A 100 17.34 -13.43 -9.22
C GLU A 100 16.00 -13.30 -9.94
N HIS A 101 15.22 -14.38 -10.02
CA HIS A 101 13.92 -14.33 -10.65
C HIS A 101 12.92 -13.43 -9.90
N LEU A 102 12.96 -13.40 -8.57
CA LEU A 102 12.11 -12.51 -7.77
C LEU A 102 12.41 -11.03 -8.06
N ALA A 103 13.66 -10.68 -8.36
CA ALA A 103 14.07 -9.32 -8.66
C ALA A 103 13.30 -8.73 -9.86
N ASP A 104 12.88 -9.55 -10.82
CA ASP A 104 12.08 -9.13 -12.00
C ASP A 104 10.66 -8.68 -11.66
N PHE A 105 10.21 -8.92 -10.42
CA PHE A 105 8.91 -8.52 -9.90
C PHE A 105 8.99 -7.32 -8.94
N LEU A 106 10.20 -6.83 -8.66
CA LEU A 106 10.45 -5.81 -7.64
C LEU A 106 10.93 -4.49 -8.28
N GLU A 107 10.42 -3.39 -7.75
CA GLU A 107 10.84 -2.04 -8.13
C GLU A 107 11.61 -1.40 -6.96
N LEU A 108 12.79 -0.84 -7.21
CA LEU A 108 13.55 -0.13 -6.19
C LEU A 108 13.04 1.30 -6.04
N GLN A 109 12.70 1.68 -4.81
CA GLN A 109 12.22 3.02 -4.47
C GLN A 109 13.10 3.66 -3.40
N ARG A 110 13.56 4.88 -3.66
CA ARG A 110 14.26 5.71 -2.67
C ARG A 110 13.26 6.66 -2.01
N VAL A 111 13.29 6.71 -0.69
CA VAL A 111 12.34 7.48 0.11
C VAL A 111 13.13 8.41 1.03
N PRO A 112 13.06 9.74 0.82
CA PRO A 112 13.69 10.69 1.73
C PRO A 112 13.08 10.63 3.13
N GLN A 113 13.87 11.00 4.13
CA GLN A 113 13.40 11.19 5.50
C GLN A 113 12.11 12.03 5.55
N TRP A 114 11.19 11.65 6.44
CA TRP A 114 9.89 12.29 6.66
C TRP A 114 8.88 12.16 5.52
N SER A 115 9.25 11.49 4.43
CA SER A 115 8.32 11.20 3.34
C SER A 115 7.30 10.14 3.76
N VAL A 116 6.05 10.37 3.37
CA VAL A 116 4.97 9.40 3.56
C VAL A 116 4.99 8.42 2.39
N VAL A 117 5.06 7.12 2.68
CA VAL A 117 5.12 6.05 1.67
C VAL A 117 3.74 5.52 1.32
N VAL A 118 2.87 5.41 2.33
CA VAL A 118 1.45 5.09 2.18
C VAL A 118 0.66 5.93 3.17
N ARG A 119 -0.54 6.37 2.81
CA ARG A 119 -1.44 7.06 3.74
C ARG A 119 -2.57 6.16 4.18
N GLN A 120 -2.99 6.30 5.42
CA GLN A 120 -4.16 5.63 5.94
C GLN A 120 -5.41 5.94 5.09
N GLY A 121 -6.23 4.93 4.82
CA GLY A 121 -7.47 5.06 4.06
C GLY A 121 -7.28 5.09 2.54
N GLU A 122 -6.06 5.28 2.04
CA GLU A 122 -5.76 5.12 0.61
C GLU A 122 -5.96 3.66 0.18
N PRO A 123 -6.32 3.40 -1.07
CA PRO A 123 -6.20 2.06 -1.62
C PRO A 123 -4.74 1.58 -1.65
N GLY A 124 -4.52 0.30 -1.32
CA GLY A 124 -3.18 -0.26 -1.33
C GLY A 124 -2.93 -1.22 -2.49
N GLU A 125 -1.88 -0.92 -3.26
CA GLU A 125 -1.61 -1.63 -4.53
C GLU A 125 -0.30 -2.38 -4.55
N ALA A 126 0.39 -2.37 -3.41
CA ALA A 126 1.71 -2.91 -3.28
C ALA A 126 2.01 -3.18 -1.82
N MET A 127 2.89 -4.15 -1.60
CA MET A 127 3.65 -4.25 -0.36
C MET A 127 5.08 -3.73 -0.58
N TYR A 128 5.74 -3.42 0.52
CA TYR A 128 7.09 -2.87 0.52
C TYR A 128 8.00 -3.69 1.43
N LEU A 129 9.19 -4.02 0.92
CA LEU A 129 10.26 -4.65 1.68
C LEU A 129 11.31 -3.58 2.01
N VAL A 130 11.70 -3.48 3.27
CA VAL A 130 12.69 -2.49 3.70
C VAL A 130 14.08 -3.03 3.44
N LEU A 131 14.80 -2.42 2.51
CA LEU A 131 16.19 -2.79 2.21
C LEU A 131 17.18 -2.03 3.11
N GLU A 132 16.95 -0.72 3.27
CA GLU A 132 17.75 0.19 4.11
C GLU A 132 16.83 1.25 4.74
N GLY A 133 17.25 1.80 5.88
CA GLY A 133 16.51 2.85 6.60
C GLY A 133 15.57 2.33 7.68
N GLU A 134 14.65 3.19 8.10
CA GLU A 134 13.66 2.91 9.15
C GLU A 134 12.38 3.68 8.85
N LEU A 135 11.24 3.00 9.04
CA LEU A 135 9.92 3.57 8.85
C LEU A 135 9.04 3.31 10.07
N ARG A 136 8.00 4.13 10.26
CA ARG A 136 6.98 3.90 11.28
C ARG A 136 5.58 3.86 10.70
N ALA A 137 4.78 2.89 11.12
CA ALA A 137 3.33 2.91 10.95
C ALA A 137 2.71 3.78 12.05
N ARG A 138 1.87 4.74 11.67
CA ARG A 138 1.19 5.63 12.61
C ARG A 138 -0.28 5.82 12.27
N ILE A 139 -1.07 6.11 13.30
CA ILE A 139 -2.43 6.66 13.15
C ILE A 139 -2.43 8.06 13.77
N PRO A 140 -2.81 9.12 13.03
CA PRO A 140 -3.02 10.44 13.62
C PRO A 140 -4.24 10.44 14.55
N ILE A 141 -4.09 11.00 15.75
CA ILE A 141 -5.14 11.13 16.76
C ILE A 141 -5.13 12.57 17.27
N GLY A 142 -5.97 13.43 16.67
CA GLY A 142 -5.92 14.87 16.91
C GLY A 142 -4.56 15.45 16.52
N ASP A 143 -3.95 16.21 17.43
CA ASP A 143 -2.59 16.78 17.25
C ASP A 143 -1.46 15.79 17.63
N GLN A 144 -1.81 14.56 18.01
CA GLN A 144 -0.85 13.51 18.37
C GLN A 144 -0.81 12.40 17.32
N GLU A 145 0.22 11.57 17.38
CA GLU A 145 0.30 10.35 16.58
C GLU A 145 0.48 9.13 17.48
N MET A 146 -0.27 8.07 17.20
CA MET A 146 -0.07 6.77 17.81
C MET A 146 0.81 5.92 16.90
N ILE A 147 2.00 5.56 17.37
CA ILE A 147 2.89 4.64 16.65
C ILE A 147 2.40 3.21 16.86
N LEU A 148 2.01 2.57 15.76
CA LEU A 148 1.58 1.17 15.75
C LEU A 148 2.80 0.24 15.76
N SER A 149 3.73 0.47 14.84
CA SER A 149 4.91 -0.37 14.63
C SER A 149 6.04 0.42 13.98
N THR A 150 7.27 -0.06 14.12
CA THR A 150 8.45 0.40 13.39
C THR A 150 8.92 -0.73 12.48
N PHE A 151 9.47 -0.38 11.32
CA PHE A 151 9.99 -1.31 10.33
C PHE A 151 11.43 -0.95 10.00
N GLY A 152 12.34 -1.87 10.28
CA GLY A 152 13.75 -1.78 9.92
C GLY A 152 14.13 -2.68 8.75
N PRO A 153 15.43 -2.74 8.39
CA PRO A 153 15.92 -3.56 7.30
C PRO A 153 15.53 -5.02 7.45
N GLY A 154 15.02 -5.58 6.36
CA GLY A 154 14.56 -6.96 6.24
C GLY A 154 13.15 -7.24 6.73
N GLU A 155 12.44 -6.22 7.20
CA GLU A 155 11.01 -6.26 7.48
C GLU A 155 10.18 -5.77 6.28
N PHE A 156 8.87 -5.93 6.35
CA PHE A 156 7.94 -5.51 5.30
C PHE A 156 6.67 -4.88 5.86
N PHE A 157 5.98 -4.11 5.04
CA PHE A 157 4.68 -3.52 5.38
C PHE A 157 3.80 -3.38 4.12
N GLY A 158 2.52 -3.05 4.34
CA GLY A 158 1.55 -2.85 3.25
C GLY A 158 1.02 -4.15 2.63
N GLU A 159 1.31 -5.29 3.26
CA GLU A 159 0.89 -6.62 2.83
C GLU A 159 -0.63 -6.82 2.91
N MET A 160 -1.32 -6.14 3.83
CA MET A 160 -2.76 -6.32 4.02
C MET A 160 -3.49 -6.01 2.72
N ALA A 161 -3.28 -4.81 2.20
CA ALA A 161 -3.88 -4.36 0.95
C ALA A 161 -3.38 -5.15 -0.28
N LEU A 162 -2.21 -5.79 -0.20
CA LEU A 162 -1.78 -6.73 -1.25
C LEU A 162 -2.69 -7.97 -1.29
N PHE A 163 -3.08 -8.49 -0.12
CA PHE A 163 -3.86 -9.73 -0.02
C PHE A 163 -5.36 -9.53 -0.07
N ASP A 164 -5.90 -8.49 0.56
CA ASP A 164 -7.34 -8.24 0.67
C ASP A 164 -7.87 -7.15 -0.26
N GLN A 165 -6.98 -6.41 -0.94
CA GLN A 165 -7.32 -5.26 -1.79
C GLN A 165 -8.10 -4.16 -1.05
N GLY A 166 -7.98 -4.12 0.28
CA GLY A 166 -8.59 -3.12 1.14
C GLY A 166 -7.79 -1.82 1.23
N PRO A 167 -8.34 -0.81 1.93
CA PRO A 167 -7.61 0.42 2.20
C PRO A 167 -6.43 0.19 3.15
N ARG A 168 -5.43 1.07 3.07
CA ARG A 168 -4.28 1.14 3.97
C ARG A 168 -4.78 1.36 5.40
N SER A 169 -4.33 0.50 6.32
CA SER A 169 -4.75 0.53 7.72
C SER A 169 -4.11 1.68 8.52
N ALA A 170 -2.99 2.23 8.08
CA ALA A 170 -2.22 3.27 8.74
C ALA A 170 -1.34 4.04 7.75
N ASP A 171 -0.90 5.23 8.14
CA ASP A 171 0.20 5.92 7.47
C ASP A 171 1.49 5.13 7.69
N VAL A 172 2.39 5.11 6.70
CA VAL A 172 3.78 4.71 6.91
C VAL A 172 4.69 5.85 6.47
N VAL A 173 5.54 6.30 7.38
CA VAL A 173 6.44 7.45 7.19
C VAL A 173 7.88 7.01 7.40
N ALA A 174 8.79 7.48 6.55
CA ALA A 174 10.21 7.26 6.71
C ALA A 174 10.77 8.10 7.88
N ASN A 175 11.40 7.45 8.86
CA ASN A 175 12.08 8.13 9.97
C ASN A 175 13.47 8.64 9.57
N VAL A 176 14.07 8.02 8.55
CA VAL A 176 15.37 8.35 7.93
C VAL A 176 15.30 8.09 6.43
N ASP A 177 16.27 8.56 5.66
CA ASP A 177 16.42 8.16 4.26
C ASP A 177 16.42 6.64 4.13
N SER A 178 15.53 6.13 3.28
CA SER A 178 15.22 4.71 3.20
C SER A 178 15.23 4.21 1.76
N VAL A 179 15.52 2.92 1.59
CA VAL A 179 15.45 2.20 0.32
C VAL A 179 14.48 1.06 0.47
N LEU A 180 13.47 1.04 -0.38
CA LEU A 180 12.40 0.05 -0.39
C LEU A 180 12.42 -0.76 -1.68
N LEU A 181 11.94 -1.99 -1.59
CA LEU A 181 11.55 -2.80 -2.75
C LEU A 181 10.04 -2.89 -2.77
N ARG A 182 9.43 -2.38 -3.84
CA ARG A 182 7.99 -2.39 -4.05
C ARG A 182 7.60 -3.63 -4.85
N LEU A 183 6.65 -4.40 -4.32
CA LEU A 183 5.99 -5.49 -5.02
C LEU A 183 4.53 -5.11 -5.24
N SER A 184 4.16 -4.79 -6.49
CA SER A 184 2.79 -4.40 -6.84
C SER A 184 1.84 -5.59 -6.88
N ASN A 185 0.54 -5.35 -6.78
CA ASN A 185 -0.51 -6.37 -6.94
C ASN A 185 -0.40 -7.06 -8.31
N THR A 186 -0.12 -6.30 -9.36
CA THR A 186 0.08 -6.83 -10.71
C THR A 186 1.29 -7.76 -10.76
N ALA A 187 2.43 -7.33 -10.20
CA ALA A 187 3.64 -8.15 -10.15
C ALA A 187 3.44 -9.40 -9.28
N PHE A 188 2.78 -9.27 -8.13
CA PHE A 188 2.45 -10.40 -7.25
C PHE A 188 1.51 -11.40 -7.93
N ASN A 189 0.49 -10.93 -8.63
CA ASN A 189 -0.43 -11.77 -9.41
C ASN A 189 0.26 -12.47 -10.60
N ARG A 190 1.31 -11.84 -11.15
CA ARG A 190 2.15 -12.45 -12.18
C ARG A 190 3.06 -13.51 -11.57
N LEU A 191 3.71 -13.19 -10.45
CA LEU A 191 4.56 -14.10 -9.68
C LEU A 191 3.83 -15.41 -9.31
N THR A 192 2.60 -15.32 -8.81
CA THR A 192 1.81 -16.50 -8.42
C THR A 192 1.40 -17.38 -9.60
N ARG A 193 1.23 -16.79 -10.79
CA ARG A 193 0.86 -17.51 -12.02
C ARG A 193 2.05 -18.10 -12.75
N GLU A 194 3.11 -17.32 -12.92
CA GLU A 194 4.26 -17.67 -13.76
C GLU A 194 5.34 -18.43 -12.98
N ALA A 195 5.46 -18.20 -11.66
CA ALA A 195 6.49 -18.81 -10.83
C ALA A 195 5.91 -19.35 -9.50
N PRO A 196 4.97 -20.30 -9.52
CA PRO A 196 4.35 -20.84 -8.30
C PRO A 196 5.36 -21.47 -7.32
N ALA A 197 6.44 -22.06 -7.83
CA ALA A 197 7.53 -22.61 -7.01
C ALA A 197 8.32 -21.54 -6.24
N LEU A 198 8.30 -20.29 -6.70
CA LEU A 198 8.85 -19.12 -6.00
C LEU A 198 7.80 -18.48 -5.08
N ALA A 199 6.56 -18.36 -5.56
CA ALA A 199 5.46 -17.76 -4.81
C ALA A 199 5.12 -18.54 -3.52
N THR A 200 5.19 -19.87 -3.55
CA THR A 200 4.84 -20.73 -2.41
C THR A 200 5.68 -20.45 -1.16
N PRO A 201 7.03 -20.56 -1.19
CA PRO A 201 7.86 -20.25 -0.02
C PRO A 201 7.77 -18.78 0.42
N PHE A 202 7.57 -17.84 -0.53
CA PHE A 202 7.32 -16.44 -0.22
C PHE A 202 6.04 -16.24 0.60
N LEU A 203 4.94 -16.86 0.16
CA LEU A 203 3.64 -16.83 0.83
C LEU A 203 3.70 -17.47 2.21
N GLN A 204 4.36 -18.63 2.34
CA GLN A 204 4.56 -19.31 3.62
C GLN A 204 5.35 -18.44 4.62
N SER A 205 6.41 -17.79 4.16
CA SER A 205 7.21 -16.88 4.99
C SER A 205 6.44 -15.64 5.40
N THR A 206 5.62 -15.09 4.51
CA THR A 206 4.74 -13.96 4.81
C THR A 206 3.68 -14.37 5.84
N ALA A 207 3.01 -15.50 5.65
CA ALA A 207 1.99 -16.03 6.56
C ALA A 207 2.54 -16.30 7.97
N ARG A 208 3.75 -16.87 8.08
CA ARG A 208 4.42 -17.07 9.37
C ARG A 208 4.70 -15.75 10.08
N THR A 209 5.15 -14.74 9.34
CA THR A 209 5.43 -13.41 9.90
C THR A 209 4.15 -12.72 10.36
N LEU A 210 3.08 -12.77 9.56
CA LEU A 210 1.78 -12.21 9.94
C LEU A 210 1.20 -12.89 11.19
N SER A 211 1.30 -14.22 11.26
CA SER A 211 0.88 -14.98 12.44
C SER A 211 1.65 -14.57 13.70
N ALA A 212 2.94 -14.26 13.56
CA ALA A 212 3.75 -13.75 14.66
C ALA A 212 3.33 -12.32 15.09
N ARG A 213 3.07 -11.43 14.12
CA ARG A 213 2.58 -10.06 14.37
C ARG A 213 1.24 -10.06 15.10
N ILE A 214 0.26 -10.81 14.62
CA ILE A 214 -1.07 -10.92 15.26
C ILE A 214 -0.94 -11.39 16.72
N ARG A 215 -0.09 -12.39 16.98
CA ARG A 215 0.16 -12.86 18.35
C ARG A 215 0.82 -11.79 19.22
N ALA A 216 1.74 -11.01 18.68
CA ALA A 216 2.39 -9.91 19.41
C ALA A 216 1.41 -8.78 19.72
N ASP A 217 0.58 -8.38 18.75
CA ASP A 217 -0.41 -7.33 18.88
C ASP A 217 -1.50 -7.71 19.89
N ASN A 218 -2.01 -8.95 19.84
CA ASN A 218 -2.98 -9.45 20.84
C ASN A 218 -2.42 -9.37 22.27
N LYS A 219 -1.14 -9.71 22.47
CA LYS A 219 -0.46 -9.57 23.77
C LYS A 219 -0.33 -8.10 24.19
N ARG A 220 -0.03 -7.20 23.25
CA ARG A 220 0.07 -5.75 23.53
C ARG A 220 -1.28 -5.18 23.97
N ILE A 221 -2.36 -5.55 23.29
CA ILE A 221 -3.73 -5.16 23.65
C ILE A 221 -4.10 -5.67 25.04
N GLY A 222 -3.77 -6.93 25.37
CA GLY A 222 -4.00 -7.50 26.70
C GLY A 222 -3.34 -6.71 27.83
N ARG A 223 -2.03 -6.43 27.69
CA ARG A 223 -1.29 -5.61 28.68
C ARG A 223 -1.86 -4.21 28.84
N MET A 224 -2.30 -3.59 27.75
CA MET A 224 -2.87 -2.25 27.78
C MET A 224 -4.18 -2.24 28.57
N LYS A 225 -5.05 -3.24 28.39
CA LYS A 225 -6.29 -3.39 29.18
C LYS A 225 -6.01 -3.55 30.68
N GLU A 226 -5.03 -4.37 31.05
CA GLU A 226 -4.65 -4.57 32.46
C GLU A 226 -4.17 -3.27 33.14
N GLN A 227 -3.37 -2.46 32.43
CA GLN A 227 -2.89 -1.17 32.93
C GLN A 227 -4.03 -0.15 33.10
N PHE A 228 -4.99 -0.11 32.17
CA PHE A 228 -6.17 0.75 32.31
C PHE A 228 -7.05 0.33 33.47
N SER A 229 -7.26 -0.98 33.71
CA SER A 229 -8.04 -1.46 34.86
C SER A 229 -7.37 -1.20 36.22
N ALA A 230 -6.03 -1.13 36.28
CA ALA A 230 -5.31 -0.82 37.51
C ALA A 230 -5.27 0.69 37.83
N GLY A 231 -5.46 1.57 36.83
CA GLY A 231 -5.38 3.03 36.99
C GLY A 231 -6.67 3.71 37.45
N THR A 232 -7.83 3.09 37.28
CA THR A 232 -9.15 3.64 37.67
C THR A 232 -9.56 3.31 39.12
N GLY A 233 -8.67 2.67 39.89
CA GLY A 233 -8.94 2.18 41.24
C GLY A 233 -8.42 3.05 42.41
N ASN A 234 -8.06 4.32 42.17
CA ASN A 234 -7.63 5.27 43.20
C ASN A 234 -8.48 6.55 43.17
#